data_AF-A0A0Q3SGY5-F1
#
_entry.id   AF-A0A0Q3SGY5-F1
#
_cell.length_a   1.000
_cell.length_b   1.000
_cell.length_c   1.000
_cell.angle_alpha   90.00
_cell.angle_beta   90.00
_cell.angle_gamma   90.00
#
_symmetry.space_group_name_H-M   'P 1'
#
loop_
_entity.id
_entity.type
_entity.pdbx_description
1 polymer ?
#
loop_
_entity_poly.entity_id
_entity_poly.type
_entity_poly.pdbx_seq_one_letter_code
_entity_poly.pdbx_strand_id
1 'polypeptide(L)'
;MEYLKYIIFVLVILLIISRMLPTKGVRQISTLELKKELTNKNKQFIDVRTPGEFHSRNIRGFINIPLQQLAKKANELSKDKEVIVICQSGMRSNKASKLLKKLGFKNVTNVKGGMSAWS
;
A
#
# COMPACT_ATOMS: atom_id res chain seq x y z
N MET A 1 -24.82 32.91 -8.24
CA MET A 1 -23.35 32.83 -8.22
C MET A 1 -22.80 32.12 -6.99
N GLU A 2 -23.43 32.25 -5.80
CA GLU A 2 -22.97 31.53 -4.60
C GLU A 2 -23.19 30.01 -4.64
N TYR A 3 -24.31 29.54 -5.19
CA TYR A 3 -24.59 28.10 -5.33
C TYR A 3 -23.51 27.34 -6.12
N LEU A 4 -22.91 27.98 -7.14
CA LEU A 4 -21.83 27.37 -7.92
C LEU A 4 -20.55 27.19 -7.07
N LYS A 5 -20.24 28.13 -6.16
CA LYS A 5 -19.14 27.97 -5.19
C LYS A 5 -19.39 26.80 -4.25
N TYR A 6 -20.61 26.65 -3.72
CA TYR A 6 -20.95 25.52 -2.85
C TYR A 6 -20.87 24.18 -3.58
N ILE A 7 -21.32 24.11 -4.84
CA ILE A 7 -21.20 22.91 -5.67
C ILE A 7 -19.73 22.55 -5.91
N ILE A 8 -18.89 23.53 -6.27
CA ILE A 8 -17.45 23.31 -6.44
C ILE A 8 -16.81 22.86 -5.12
N PHE A 9 -17.18 23.46 -3.99
CA PHE A 9 -16.67 23.09 -2.68
C PHE A 9 -17.04 21.64 -2.30
N VAL A 10 -18.29 21.23 -2.52
CA VAL A 10 -18.74 19.85 -2.31
C VAL A 10 -18.03 18.88 -3.25
N LEU A 11 -17.84 19.24 -4.53
CA LEU A 11 -17.08 18.43 -5.48
C LEU A 11 -15.62 18.25 -5.08
N VAL A 12 -14.98 19.30 -4.57
CA VAL A 12 -13.60 19.25 -4.05
C VAL A 12 -13.52 18.36 -2.81
N ILE A 13 -14.46 18.49 -1.87
CA ILE A 13 -14.54 17.63 -0.68
C ILE A 13 -14.75 16.17 -1.10
N LEU A 14 -15.68 15.89 -2.01
CA LEU A 14 -15.92 14.54 -2.54
C LEU A 14 -14.67 13.97 -3.23
N LEU A 15 -13.95 14.78 -3.99
CA LEU A 15 -12.67 14.39 -4.60
C LEU A 15 -11.61 14.04 -3.56
N ILE A 16 -11.49 14.81 -2.48
CA ILE A 16 -10.54 14.54 -1.39
C ILE A 16 -10.92 13.24 -0.65
N ILE A 17 -12.20 13.07 -0.32
CA ILE A 17 -12.70 11.87 0.38
C ILE A 17 -12.52 10.62 -0.48
N SER A 18 -12.79 10.71 -1.79
CA SER A 18 -12.63 9.57 -2.71
C SER A 18 -11.20 9.03 -2.77
N ARG A 19 -10.20 9.88 -2.51
CA ARG A 19 -8.78 9.48 -2.47
C ARG A 19 -8.39 8.76 -1.19
N MET A 20 -9.16 8.95 -0.11
CA MET A 20 -8.95 8.34 1.19
C MET A 20 -9.62 6.96 1.33
N LEU A 21 -10.57 6.63 0.46
CA LEU A 21 -11.25 5.34 0.52
C LEU A 21 -10.28 4.16 0.24
N PRO A 22 -10.42 3.06 1.01
CA PRO A 22 -9.64 1.86 0.80
C PRO A 22 -9.95 1.24 -0.56
N THR A 23 -8.95 0.58 -1.13
CA THR A 23 -9.11 -0.21 -2.34
C THR A 23 -10.10 -1.35 -2.17
N LYS A 24 -11.11 -1.40 -3.04
CA LYS A 24 -11.93 -2.60 -3.22
C LYS A 24 -11.03 -3.80 -3.55
N GLY A 25 -11.24 -4.92 -2.86
CA GLY A 25 -10.51 -6.16 -3.11
C GLY A 25 -9.06 -6.19 -2.61
N VAL A 26 -8.67 -5.30 -1.69
CA VAL A 26 -7.37 -5.35 -0.99
C VAL A 26 -7.63 -5.56 0.49
N ARG A 27 -7.07 -6.63 1.03
CA ARG A 27 -7.14 -6.92 2.47
C ARG A 27 -6.30 -5.87 3.22
N GLN A 28 -6.77 -5.46 4.38
CA GLN A 28 -6.06 -4.49 5.21
C GLN A 28 -5.72 -5.14 6.53
N ILE A 29 -4.46 -5.04 6.96
CA ILE A 29 -4.00 -5.61 8.23
C ILE A 29 -3.30 -4.54 9.06
N SER A 30 -3.35 -4.67 10.38
CA SER A 30 -2.57 -3.89 11.34
C SER A 30 -1.11 -4.38 11.41
N THR A 31 -0.24 -3.61 12.05
CA THR A 31 1.14 -4.03 12.34
C THR A 31 1.21 -5.20 13.32
N LEU A 32 0.23 -5.33 14.21
CA LEU A 32 0.10 -6.48 15.11
C LEU A 32 -0.22 -7.77 14.35
N GLU A 33 -1.12 -7.71 13.37
CA GLU A 33 -1.42 -8.84 12.49
C GLU A 33 -0.23 -9.15 11.58
N LEU A 34 0.47 -8.13 11.07
CA LEU A 34 1.69 -8.32 10.30
C LEU A 34 2.74 -9.14 11.05
N LYS A 35 2.94 -8.90 12.36
CA LYS A 35 3.87 -9.68 13.20
C LYS A 35 3.57 -11.19 13.15
N LYS A 36 2.29 -11.57 13.12
CA LYS A 36 1.87 -12.98 13.05
C LYS A 36 2.12 -13.59 11.67
N GLU A 37 2.08 -12.77 10.62
CA GLU A 37 2.20 -13.20 9.23
C GLU A 37 3.66 -13.30 8.76
N LEU A 38 4.60 -12.62 9.43
CA LEU A 38 6.03 -12.58 9.06
C LEU A 38 6.72 -13.96 8.99
N THR A 39 6.19 -14.96 9.68
CA THR A 39 6.72 -16.34 9.66
C THR A 39 6.29 -17.11 8.42
N ASN A 40 5.31 -16.62 7.66
CA ASN A 40 4.75 -17.31 6.51
C ASN A 40 5.60 -17.10 5.24
N LYS A 41 6.39 -18.13 4.90
CA LYS A 41 7.26 -18.13 3.70
C LYS A 41 6.50 -18.16 2.37
N ASN A 42 5.18 -18.40 2.37
CA ASN A 42 4.38 -18.42 1.15
C ASN A 42 3.89 -17.02 0.73
N LYS A 43 4.21 -15.98 1.51
CA LYS A 43 3.84 -14.59 1.22
C LYS A 43 5.04 -13.79 0.74
N GLN A 44 4.76 -12.75 -0.04
CA GLN A 44 5.77 -11.82 -0.53
C GLN A 44 5.61 -10.49 0.20
N PHE A 45 6.69 -10.02 0.81
CA PHE A 45 6.68 -8.80 1.62
C PHE A 45 7.42 -7.70 0.87
N ILE A 46 6.72 -6.62 0.52
CA ILE A 46 7.29 -5.50 -0.24
C ILE A 46 7.19 -4.19 0.53
N ASP A 47 8.30 -3.45 0.59
CA ASP A 47 8.36 -2.09 1.12
C ASP A 47 8.48 -1.11 -0.04
N VAL A 48 7.47 -0.24 -0.18
CA VAL A 48 7.38 0.71 -1.28
C VAL A 48 7.91 2.11 -0.94
N ARG A 49 8.60 2.25 0.20
CA ARG A 49 9.35 3.45 0.56
C ARG A 49 10.56 3.66 -0.35
N THR A 50 11.17 4.84 -0.24
CA THR A 50 12.43 5.12 -0.92
C THR A 50 13.54 4.20 -0.41
N PRO A 51 14.59 3.94 -1.21
CA PRO A 51 15.73 3.16 -0.75
C PRO A 51 16.33 3.74 0.54
N GLY A 52 16.51 5.06 0.65
CA GLY A 52 17.06 5.68 1.87
C GLY A 52 16.26 5.36 3.14
N GLU A 53 14.92 5.47 3.07
CA GLU A 53 14.02 5.11 4.19
C GLU A 53 14.14 3.62 4.56
N PHE A 54 14.31 2.75 3.57
CA PHE A 54 14.43 1.30 3.76
C PHE A 54 15.78 0.90 4.37
N HIS A 55 16.88 1.52 3.93
CA HIS A 55 18.21 1.27 4.47
C HIS A 55 18.36 1.76 5.91
N SER A 56 17.71 2.89 6.26
CA SER A 56 17.72 3.41 7.63
C SER A 56 17.02 2.47 8.62
N ARG A 57 15.86 1.91 8.24
CA ARG A 57 15.11 0.96 9.06
C ARG A 57 14.19 0.13 8.17
N ASN A 58 14.24 -1.20 8.29
CA ASN A 58 13.36 -2.11 7.58
C ASN A 58 12.86 -3.26 8.47
N ILE A 59 11.93 -4.03 7.93
CA ILE A 59 11.45 -5.27 8.54
C ILE A 59 12.13 -6.43 7.80
N ARG A 60 12.75 -7.35 8.55
CA ARG A 60 13.41 -8.52 7.97
C ARG A 60 12.42 -9.33 7.11
N GLY A 61 12.86 -9.73 5.92
CA GLY A 61 12.04 -10.47 4.95
C GLY A 61 11.32 -9.58 3.93
N PHE A 62 11.26 -8.27 4.15
CA PHE A 62 10.79 -7.33 3.14
C PHE A 62 11.85 -7.07 2.08
N ILE A 63 11.42 -6.97 0.82
CA ILE A 63 12.23 -6.45 -0.28
C ILE A 63 11.80 -5.01 -0.59
N ASN A 64 12.76 -4.14 -0.91
CA ASN A 64 12.44 -2.77 -1.29
C ASN A 64 12.11 -2.68 -2.78
N ILE A 65 10.86 -2.32 -3.09
CA ILE A 65 10.42 -1.99 -4.44
C ILE A 65 9.74 -0.62 -4.36
N PRO A 66 10.47 0.49 -4.55
CA PRO A 66 9.92 1.83 -4.43
C PRO A 66 8.67 2.01 -5.31
N LEU A 67 7.68 2.74 -4.81
CA LEU A 67 6.40 2.93 -5.51
C LEU A 67 6.56 3.37 -6.98
N GLN A 68 7.55 4.21 -7.27
CA GLN A 68 7.83 4.68 -8.64
C GLN A 68 8.34 3.57 -9.58
N GLN A 69 9.01 2.56 -9.02
CA GLN A 69 9.57 1.43 -9.77
C GLN A 69 8.62 0.24 -9.81
N LEU A 70 7.60 0.20 -8.94
CA LEU A 70 6.70 -0.93 -8.78
C LEU A 70 6.03 -1.37 -10.09
N ALA A 71 5.62 -0.44 -10.95
CA ALA A 71 5.02 -0.79 -12.24
C ALA A 71 5.97 -1.58 -13.15
N LYS A 72 7.27 -1.27 -13.11
CA LYS A 72 8.30 -1.91 -13.93
C LYS A 72 8.80 -3.22 -13.33
N LYS A 73 8.85 -3.30 -11.99
CA LYS A 73 9.40 -4.44 -11.23
C LYS A 73 8.35 -5.43 -10.73
N ALA A 74 7.06 -5.16 -10.95
CA ALA A 74 6.00 -6.06 -10.48
C ALA A 74 6.07 -7.45 -11.13
N ASN A 75 6.72 -7.60 -12.28
CA ASN A 75 6.99 -8.89 -12.93
C ASN A 75 7.94 -9.79 -12.11
N GLU A 76 8.73 -9.23 -11.19
CA GLU A 76 9.57 -10.00 -10.25
C GLU A 76 8.74 -10.68 -9.15
N LEU A 77 7.46 -10.29 -8.99
CA LEU A 77 6.55 -10.85 -8.00
C LEU A 77 5.65 -11.93 -8.61
N SER A 78 5.31 -12.96 -7.82
CA SER A 78 4.35 -13.98 -8.24
C SER A 78 2.92 -13.46 -8.05
N LYS A 79 2.09 -13.60 -9.08
CA LYS A 79 0.68 -13.19 -9.02
C LYS A 79 -0.20 -14.12 -8.19
N ASP A 80 0.28 -15.34 -7.90
CA ASP A 80 -0.46 -16.36 -7.16
C ASP A 80 -0.20 -16.30 -5.64
N LYS A 81 0.95 -15.74 -5.23
CA LYS A 81 1.27 -15.52 -3.82
C LYS A 81 0.61 -14.24 -3.30
N GLU A 82 0.31 -14.22 -2.01
CA GLU A 82 -0.18 -13.00 -1.35
C GLU A 82 0.95 -11.99 -1.23
N VAL A 83 0.72 -10.77 -1.73
CA VAL A 83 1.67 -9.66 -1.64
C VAL A 83 1.26 -8.73 -0.52
N ILE A 84 2.08 -8.68 0.53
CA ILE A 84 1.93 -7.78 1.67
C ILE A 84 2.77 -6.52 1.41
N VAL A 85 2.11 -5.37 1.40
CA VAL A 85 2.69 -4.08 1.03
C VAL A 85 2.73 -3.16 2.25
N ILE A 86 3.90 -2.61 2.55
CA ILE A 86 4.08 -1.59 3.59
C ILE A 86 4.71 -0.32 3.01
N CYS A 87 4.43 0.81 3.66
CA CYS A 87 5.16 2.05 3.45
C CYS A 87 5.33 2.80 4.78
N GLN A 88 5.62 4.10 4.78
CA GLN A 88 5.78 4.85 6.04
C GLN A 88 4.49 4.94 6.86
N SER A 89 3.38 5.39 6.26
CA SER A 89 2.12 5.70 6.99
C SER A 89 0.88 4.95 6.48
N GLY A 90 1.00 4.18 5.39
CA GLY A 90 -0.11 3.49 4.72
C GLY A 90 -0.58 4.13 3.40
N MET A 91 -0.25 5.41 3.14
CA MET A 91 -0.74 6.10 1.93
C MET A 91 -0.09 5.58 0.63
N ARG A 92 1.23 5.42 0.61
CA ARG A 92 1.97 4.93 -0.57
C ARG A 92 1.67 3.45 -0.82
N SER A 93 1.55 2.66 0.23
CA SER A 93 1.22 1.24 0.13
C SER A 93 -0.21 1.02 -0.37
N ASN A 94 -1.18 1.86 0.01
CA ASN A 94 -2.52 1.83 -0.60
C ASN A 94 -2.49 2.10 -2.12
N LYS A 95 -1.66 3.04 -2.58
CA LYS A 95 -1.45 3.29 -4.03
C LYS A 95 -0.76 2.11 -4.72
N ALA A 96 0.23 1.51 -4.07
CA ALA A 96 0.89 0.30 -4.57
C ALA A 96 -0.08 -0.87 -4.68
N SER A 97 -0.96 -1.07 -3.68
CA SER A 97 -1.98 -2.11 -3.73
C SER A 97 -2.98 -1.89 -4.88
N LYS A 98 -3.38 -0.64 -5.15
CA LYS A 98 -4.17 -0.27 -6.35
C LYS A 98 -3.47 -0.74 -7.63
N LEU A 99 -2.19 -0.41 -7.75
CA LEU A 99 -1.39 -0.74 -8.91
C LEU A 99 -1.26 -2.26 -9.10
N LEU A 100 -0.93 -3.00 -8.03
CA LEU A 100 -0.82 -4.45 -8.07
C LEU A 100 -2.15 -5.12 -8.47
N LYS A 101 -3.28 -4.68 -7.92
CA LYS A 101 -4.59 -5.19 -8.35
C LYS A 101 -4.83 -4.96 -9.85
N LYS A 102 -4.49 -3.77 -10.37
CA LYS A 102 -4.59 -3.47 -11.81
C LYS A 102 -3.67 -4.34 -12.68
N LEU A 103 -2.52 -4.75 -12.15
CA LEU A 103 -1.56 -5.63 -12.83
C LEU A 103 -1.94 -7.13 -12.77
N GLY A 104 -3.08 -7.45 -12.15
CA GLY A 104 -3.63 -8.81 -12.10
C GLY A 104 -3.22 -9.63 -10.88
N PHE A 105 -2.70 -9.00 -9.82
CA PHE A 105 -2.43 -9.70 -8.57
C PHE A 105 -3.74 -10.09 -7.88
N LYS A 106 -3.89 -11.37 -7.57
CA LYS A 106 -5.11 -11.92 -6.96
C LYS A 106 -5.22 -11.47 -5.51
N ASN A 107 -4.16 -11.69 -4.74
CA ASN A 107 -4.12 -11.51 -3.30
C ASN A 107 -3.15 -10.38 -2.94
N VAL A 108 -3.69 -9.24 -2.51
CA VAL A 108 -2.90 -8.07 -2.11
C VAL A 108 -3.38 -7.59 -0.76
N THR A 109 -2.42 -7.37 0.14
CA THR A 109 -2.65 -6.95 1.51
C THR A 109 -1.89 -5.67 1.82
N ASN A 110 -2.57 -4.64 2.31
CA ASN A 110 -1.97 -3.39 2.73
C ASN A 110 -1.83 -3.34 4.25
N VAL A 111 -0.67 -2.91 4.73
CA VAL A 111 -0.42 -2.71 6.17
C VAL A 111 -0.85 -1.29 6.57
N LYS A 112 -1.87 -1.20 7.42
CA LYS A 112 -2.37 0.06 8.01
C LYS A 112 -1.35 0.63 8.99
N GLY A 113 -1.21 1.96 9.01
CA GLY A 113 -0.26 2.67 9.87
C GLY A 113 1.20 2.60 9.39
N GLY A 114 1.53 1.63 8.54
CA GLY A 114 2.87 1.48 7.94
C GLY A 114 3.97 1.30 8.98
N MET A 115 5.19 1.68 8.60
CA MET A 115 6.38 1.67 9.46
C MET A 115 6.29 2.65 10.64
N SER A 116 5.40 3.65 10.60
CA SER A 116 5.15 4.54 11.74
C SER A 116 4.42 3.82 12.88
N ALA A 117 3.58 2.83 12.58
CA ALA A 117 2.89 2.01 13.57
C ALA A 117 3.63 0.71 13.90
N TRP A 118 4.85 0.54 13.37
CA TRP A 118 5.68 -0.64 13.58
C TRP A 118 6.63 -0.39 14.76
N SER A 119 6.37 -1.08 15.88
CA SER A 119 7.19 -1.13 17.10
C SER A 119 7.73 -2.53 17.37
#